data_AF-A0A2D0L3Z7-F1
#
_entry.id   AF-A0A2D0L3Z7-F1
#
_cell.length_a   1.000
_cell.length_b   1.000
_cell.length_c   1.000
_cell.angle_alpha   90.00
_cell.angle_beta   90.00
_cell.angle_gamma   90.00
#
_symmetry.space_group_name_H-M   'P 1'
#
loop_
_entity.id
_entity.type
_entity.pdbx_description
1 polymer ?
#
loop_
_entity_poly.entity_id
_entity_poly.type
_entity_poly.pdbx_seq_one_letter_code
_entity_poly.pdbx_strand_id
1 'polypeptide(L)'
;MSDITSWWDVKNIHADWSIGRGDLMTGNDLQTAIIISLFTDRQARADDEIDGTDRRGWWGDSGTDYPIGSRLWLLHRQKLTTAVALAAEDYAREALQWMLDDGVADSIDIGTQIVWPNRLNMIIRYQRPGRDNEDLRFFWVWERENAI
;
A
#
# COMPACT_ATOMS: atom_id res chain seq x y z
N MET A 1 7.96 -17.24 13.26
CA MET A 1 8.53 -17.52 11.91
C MET A 1 8.71 -16.17 11.27
N SER A 2 9.91 -15.83 10.78
CA SER A 2 10.15 -14.54 10.12
C SER A 2 9.71 -14.62 8.67
N ASP A 3 9.16 -13.53 8.16
CA ASP A 3 8.64 -13.44 6.80
C ASP A 3 9.76 -13.07 5.80
N ILE A 4 9.50 -13.30 4.52
CA ILE A 4 10.41 -12.93 3.43
C ILE A 4 10.38 -11.41 3.23
N THR A 5 11.56 -10.80 3.21
CA THR A 5 11.72 -9.37 3.02
C THR A 5 11.36 -8.98 1.59
N SER A 6 10.35 -8.13 1.44
CA SER A 6 9.94 -7.53 0.17
C SER A 6 10.43 -6.09 0.06
N TRP A 7 10.75 -5.66 -1.16
CA TRP A 7 11.10 -4.29 -1.47
C TRP A 7 10.21 -3.75 -2.58
N TRP A 8 10.02 -2.43 -2.62
CA TRP A 8 9.16 -1.76 -3.58
C TRP A 8 9.97 -1.08 -4.68
N ASP A 9 9.72 -1.45 -5.94
CA ASP A 9 10.26 -0.76 -7.10
C ASP A 9 9.34 0.40 -7.48
N VAL A 10 9.77 1.61 -7.14
CA VAL A 10 9.05 2.84 -7.44
C VAL A 10 8.87 3.07 -8.94
N LYS A 11 9.83 2.64 -9.77
CA LYS A 11 9.80 2.90 -11.22
C LYS A 11 8.83 1.96 -11.93
N ASN A 12 8.84 0.69 -11.55
CA ASN A 12 8.03 -0.33 -12.19
C ASN A 12 6.68 -0.57 -11.48
N ILE A 13 6.45 0.05 -10.32
CA ILE A 13 5.22 -0.05 -9.53
C ILE A 13 4.93 -1.53 -9.20
N HIS A 14 5.95 -2.24 -8.72
CA HIS A 14 5.82 -3.62 -8.25
C HIS A 14 6.63 -3.88 -6.99
N ALA A 15 6.31 -4.97 -6.30
CA ALA A 15 7.11 -5.50 -5.21
C ALA A 15 7.86 -6.75 -5.68
N ASP A 16 9.07 -6.95 -5.17
CA ASP A 16 9.84 -8.18 -5.40
C ASP A 16 10.51 -8.63 -4.10
N TRP A 17 10.94 -9.88 -4.06
CA TRP A 17 11.63 -10.46 -2.91
C TRP A 17 13.10 -10.08 -2.89
N SER A 18 13.64 -9.89 -1.70
CA SER A 18 15.06 -9.62 -1.51
C SER A 18 15.85 -10.93 -1.53
N ILE A 19 16.86 -11.00 -2.40
CA ILE A 19 17.71 -12.20 -2.58
C ILE A 19 19.03 -11.99 -1.82
N GLY A 20 19.36 -12.94 -0.94
CA GLY A 20 20.62 -13.02 -0.21
C GLY A 20 21.67 -13.90 -0.92
N ARG A 21 22.63 -14.43 -0.15
CA ARG A 21 23.63 -15.37 -0.69
C ARG A 21 23.05 -16.77 -0.83
N GLY A 22 22.32 -17.00 -1.93
CA GLY A 22 21.76 -18.30 -2.28
C GLY A 22 20.45 -18.66 -1.58
N ASP A 23 19.79 -17.69 -0.94
CA ASP A 23 18.48 -17.84 -0.30
C ASP A 23 17.72 -16.49 -0.34
N LEU A 24 16.46 -16.48 0.08
CA LEU A 24 15.65 -15.27 0.28
C LEU A 24 15.98 -14.62 1.64
N MET A 25 16.01 -13.28 1.66
CA MET A 25 16.21 -12.53 2.90
C MET A 25 14.93 -12.55 3.75
N THR A 26 15.09 -12.58 5.07
CA THR A 26 13.97 -12.58 6.03
C THR A 26 14.10 -11.49 7.09
N GLY A 27 13.01 -11.18 7.79
CA GLY A 27 13.02 -10.39 9.04
C GLY A 27 12.53 -8.95 8.94
N ASN A 28 12.10 -8.51 7.74
CA ASN A 28 11.45 -7.21 7.55
C ASN A 28 9.93 -7.36 7.44
N ASP A 29 9.38 -8.17 8.34
CA ASP A 29 7.99 -8.68 8.32
C ASP A 29 6.96 -7.55 8.22
N LEU A 30 7.19 -6.44 8.95
CA LEU A 30 6.26 -5.32 8.96
C LEU A 30 6.26 -4.55 7.63
N GLN A 31 7.44 -4.32 7.05
CA GLN A 31 7.54 -3.68 5.73
C GLN A 31 6.86 -4.54 4.67
N THR A 32 7.10 -5.85 4.67
CA THR A 32 6.43 -6.79 3.77
C THR A 32 4.91 -6.74 3.95
N ALA A 33 4.42 -6.78 5.19
CA ALA A 33 3.00 -6.68 5.51
C ALA A 33 2.37 -5.37 5.01
N ILE A 34 3.07 -4.24 5.17
CA ILE A 34 2.62 -2.93 4.66
C ILE A 34 2.55 -2.94 3.14
N ILE A 35 3.59 -3.45 2.45
CA ILE A 35 3.60 -3.54 0.99
C ILE A 35 2.43 -4.39 0.48
N ILE A 36 2.22 -5.57 1.06
CA ILE A 36 1.12 -6.46 0.68
C ILE A 36 -0.23 -5.79 0.92
N SER A 37 -0.40 -5.15 2.08
CA SER A 37 -1.64 -4.47 2.44
C SER A 37 -1.96 -3.31 1.51
N LEU A 38 -0.96 -2.57 1.03
CA LEU A 38 -1.20 -1.43 0.15
C LEU A 38 -1.35 -1.82 -1.32
N PHE A 39 -0.55 -2.77 -1.79
CA PHE A 39 -0.38 -3.03 -3.23
C PHE A 39 -0.99 -4.35 -3.70
N THR A 40 -1.74 -5.04 -2.84
CA THR A 40 -2.72 -6.06 -3.26
C THR A 40 -4.07 -5.39 -3.47
N ASP A 41 -4.83 -5.84 -4.46
CA ASP A 41 -6.14 -5.28 -4.75
C ASP A 41 -7.20 -5.81 -3.78
N ARG A 42 -7.72 -4.91 -2.93
CA ARG A 42 -8.95 -5.16 -2.18
C ARG A 42 -10.15 -4.91 -3.09
N GLN A 43 -11.21 -5.69 -2.89
CA GLN A 43 -12.46 -5.53 -3.64
C GLN A 43 -13.08 -4.14 -3.39
N ALA A 44 -13.52 -3.48 -4.46
CA ALA A 44 -14.24 -2.22 -4.36
C ALA A 44 -15.57 -2.37 -3.60
N ARG A 45 -15.96 -1.35 -2.83
CA ARG A 45 -17.23 -1.24 -2.10
C ARG A 45 -18.39 -0.89 -3.03
N ALA A 46 -19.62 -1.11 -2.56
CA ALA A 46 -20.83 -0.97 -3.38
C ALA A 46 -21.04 0.45 -3.91
N ASP A 47 -20.52 1.42 -3.18
CA ASP A 47 -20.55 2.86 -3.43
C ASP A 47 -19.30 3.41 -4.15
N ASP A 48 -18.29 2.57 -4.41
CA ASP A 48 -17.12 2.99 -5.16
C ASP A 48 -17.43 3.09 -6.66
N GLU A 49 -16.95 4.16 -7.29
CA GLU A 49 -16.96 4.29 -8.75
C GLU A 49 -15.88 3.40 -9.36
N ILE A 50 -16.27 2.49 -10.26
CA ILE A 50 -15.37 1.60 -11.00
C ILE A 50 -15.53 1.81 -12.50
N ASP A 51 -14.44 1.61 -13.24
CA ASP A 51 -14.48 1.54 -14.70
C ASP A 51 -14.87 0.11 -15.12
N GLY A 52 -16.10 -0.06 -15.61
CA GLY A 52 -16.63 -1.35 -16.04
C GLY A 52 -17.31 -2.15 -14.94
N THR A 53 -17.10 -3.47 -14.94
CA THR A 53 -17.78 -4.41 -14.01
C THR A 53 -16.85 -5.13 -13.05
N ASP A 54 -15.54 -5.02 -13.26
CA ASP A 54 -14.54 -5.70 -12.43
C ASP A 54 -14.27 -4.90 -11.16
N ARG A 55 -14.60 -5.51 -10.02
CA ARG A 55 -14.40 -4.92 -8.69
C ARG A 55 -13.09 -5.36 -8.05
N ARG A 56 -12.28 -6.13 -8.78
CA ARG A 56 -11.07 -6.79 -8.31
C ARG A 56 -11.31 -7.57 -7.01
N GLY A 57 -10.24 -7.80 -6.25
CA GLY A 57 -10.26 -8.48 -4.97
C GLY A 57 -9.11 -9.47 -4.85
N TRP A 58 -8.87 -9.91 -3.61
CA TRP A 58 -7.87 -10.90 -3.32
C TRP A 58 -8.53 -12.25 -3.03
N TRP A 59 -8.06 -13.30 -3.68
CA TRP A 59 -8.61 -14.65 -3.50
C TRP A 59 -8.47 -15.14 -2.06
N GLY A 60 -7.52 -14.59 -1.30
CA GLY A 60 -7.27 -14.89 0.10
C GLY A 60 -8.30 -14.29 1.08
N ASP A 61 -9.19 -13.40 0.64
CA ASP A 61 -10.20 -12.77 1.50
C ASP A 61 -11.36 -13.71 1.87
N SER A 62 -11.48 -14.85 1.20
CA SER A 62 -12.60 -15.76 1.44
C SER A 62 -12.47 -16.47 2.79
N GLY A 63 -13.32 -16.06 3.75
CA GLY A 63 -13.36 -16.65 5.09
C GLY A 63 -12.39 -16.02 6.08
N THR A 64 -11.84 -14.84 5.77
CA THR A 64 -11.05 -14.02 6.71
C THR A 64 -11.93 -13.01 7.44
N ASP A 65 -11.47 -12.56 8.61
CA ASP A 65 -12.19 -11.55 9.42
C ASP A 65 -12.17 -10.16 8.78
N TYR A 66 -11.11 -9.86 8.04
CA TYR A 66 -10.94 -8.63 7.27
C TYR A 66 -10.27 -8.93 5.93
N PRO A 67 -10.60 -8.16 4.88
CA PRO A 67 -9.92 -8.29 3.59
C PRO A 67 -8.50 -7.73 3.64
N ILE A 68 -7.56 -8.28 2.89
CA ILE A 68 -6.22 -7.70 2.68
C ILE A 68 -6.22 -6.88 1.39
N GLY A 69 -5.27 -5.95 1.30
CA GLY A 69 -5.12 -5.08 0.14
C GLY A 69 -5.79 -3.73 0.35
N SER A 70 -5.68 -2.90 -0.68
CA SER A 70 -6.24 -1.55 -0.69
C SER A 70 -7.09 -1.30 -1.93
N ARG A 71 -7.84 -0.20 -1.88
CA ARG A 71 -8.57 0.35 -3.02
C ARG A 71 -7.78 1.45 -3.74
N LEU A 72 -6.47 1.54 -3.51
CA LEU A 72 -5.60 2.53 -4.20
C LEU A 72 -5.67 2.40 -5.72
N TRP A 73 -5.97 1.21 -6.25
CA TRP A 73 -6.16 0.98 -7.66
C TRP A 73 -7.34 1.77 -8.27
N LEU A 74 -8.34 2.19 -7.47
CA LEU A 74 -9.43 3.06 -7.93
C LEU A 74 -8.93 4.46 -8.33
N LEU A 75 -7.80 4.87 -7.76
CA LEU A 75 -7.16 6.14 -8.06
C LEU A 75 -6.35 6.08 -9.36
N HIS A 76 -6.16 4.90 -9.93
CA HIS A 76 -5.47 4.74 -11.20
C HIS A 76 -6.16 5.58 -12.29
N ARG A 77 -5.37 6.34 -13.06
CA ARG A 77 -5.83 7.29 -14.11
C ARG A 77 -6.70 8.47 -13.65
N GLN A 78 -6.91 8.65 -12.35
CA GLN A 78 -7.56 9.87 -11.84
C GLN A 78 -6.68 11.11 -12.02
N LYS A 79 -7.27 12.31 -11.92
CA LYS A 79 -6.48 13.55 -11.92
C LYS A 79 -5.83 13.74 -10.55
N LEU A 80 -4.55 14.10 -10.55
CA LEU A 80 -3.85 14.45 -9.31
C LEU A 80 -4.45 15.72 -8.71
N THR A 81 -5.25 15.55 -7.68
CA THR A 81 -5.96 16.61 -6.95
C THR A 81 -5.84 16.34 -5.45
N THR A 82 -6.10 17.36 -4.63
CA THR A 82 -6.12 17.20 -3.17
C THR A 82 -7.14 16.15 -2.73
N ALA A 83 -8.30 16.06 -3.38
CA ALA A 83 -9.29 15.04 -3.09
C ALA A 83 -8.76 13.61 -3.33
N VAL A 84 -8.02 13.40 -4.42
CA VAL A 84 -7.38 12.11 -4.71
C VAL A 84 -6.26 11.78 -3.71
N ALA A 85 -5.50 12.79 -3.26
CA ALA A 85 -4.50 12.60 -2.22
C ALA A 85 -5.14 12.16 -0.89
N LEU A 86 -6.22 12.82 -0.48
CA LEU A 86 -6.98 12.44 0.73
C LEU A 86 -7.59 11.04 0.60
N ALA A 87 -8.18 10.71 -0.56
CA ALA A 87 -8.70 9.36 -0.81
C ALA A 87 -7.60 8.29 -0.75
N ALA A 88 -6.39 8.58 -1.25
CA ALA A 88 -5.25 7.68 -1.14
C ALA A 88 -4.86 7.44 0.33
N GLU A 89 -4.87 8.49 1.15
CA GLU A 89 -4.62 8.39 2.58
C GLU A 89 -5.68 7.53 3.29
N ASP A 90 -6.96 7.74 2.97
CA ASP A 90 -8.07 6.97 3.54
C ASP A 90 -8.03 5.49 3.15
N TYR A 91 -7.74 5.19 1.88
CA TYR A 91 -7.57 3.81 1.41
C TYR A 91 -6.36 3.13 2.04
N ALA A 92 -5.25 3.84 2.25
CA ALA A 92 -4.09 3.31 2.96
C ALA A 92 -4.39 3.07 4.44
N ARG A 93 -5.13 3.98 5.10
CA ARG A 93 -5.56 3.82 6.49
C ARG A 93 -6.45 2.59 6.67
N GLU A 94 -7.42 2.41 5.76
CA GLU A 94 -8.30 1.24 5.74
C GLU A 94 -7.54 -0.07 5.49
N ALA A 95 -6.51 -0.03 4.64
CA ALA A 95 -5.71 -1.20 4.31
C ALA A 95 -4.80 -1.65 5.46
N LEU A 96 -4.33 -0.71 6.28
CA LEU A 96 -3.38 -0.97 7.37
C LEU A 96 -4.02 -1.14 8.74
N GLN A 97 -5.34 -0.90 8.87
CA GLN A 97 -6.05 -0.96 10.14
C GLN A 97 -5.87 -2.30 10.88
N TRP A 98 -5.87 -3.42 10.14
CA TRP A 98 -5.71 -4.74 10.74
C TRP A 98 -4.41 -4.90 11.53
N MET A 99 -3.35 -4.17 11.16
CA MET A 99 -2.06 -4.23 11.84
C MET A 99 -2.14 -3.65 13.25
N LEU A 100 -3.03 -2.69 13.47
CA LEU A 100 -3.34 -2.15 14.80
C LEU A 100 -4.26 -3.10 15.57
N ASP A 101 -5.28 -3.63 14.91
CA ASP A 101 -6.28 -4.51 15.52
C ASP A 101 -5.64 -5.82 16.05
N ASP A 102 -4.68 -6.37 15.31
CA ASP A 102 -3.92 -7.56 15.68
C ASP A 102 -2.71 -7.28 16.59
N GLY A 103 -2.43 -6.00 16.89
CA GLY A 103 -1.29 -5.60 17.71
C GLY A 103 0.08 -5.83 17.06
N VAL A 104 0.12 -5.90 15.73
CA VAL A 104 1.38 -6.01 14.95
C VAL A 104 2.12 -4.66 14.95
N ALA A 105 1.37 -3.55 14.97
CA ALA A 105 1.86 -2.19 15.15
C ALA A 105 1.12 -1.50 16.31
N ASP A 106 1.84 -0.68 17.08
CA ASP A 106 1.26 0.14 18.16
C ASP A 106 0.61 1.40 17.61
N SER A 107 1.17 1.96 16.54
CA SER A 107 0.64 3.15 15.86
C SER A 107 1.05 3.17 14.39
N ILE A 108 0.21 3.79 13.56
CA ILE A 108 0.44 4.03 12.14
C ILE A 108 -0.04 5.45 11.81
N ASP A 109 0.87 6.29 11.32
CA ASP A 109 0.61 7.64 10.81
C ASP A 109 0.82 7.63 9.29
N ILE A 110 -0.17 8.11 8.55
CA ILE A 110 -0.18 8.09 7.09
C ILE A 110 -0.39 9.52 6.61
N GLY A 111 0.50 9.98 5.75
CA GLY A 111 0.40 11.30 5.12
C GLY A 111 0.65 11.23 3.63
N THR A 112 -0.12 12.01 2.88
CA THR A 112 0.08 12.17 1.44
C THR A 112 0.59 13.56 1.08
N GLN A 113 1.44 13.64 0.06
CA GLN A 113 2.00 14.89 -0.43
C GLN A 113 2.03 14.91 -1.95
N ILE A 114 1.34 15.88 -2.54
CA ILE A 114 1.46 16.17 -3.98
C ILE A 114 2.78 16.89 -4.23
N VAL A 115 3.64 16.28 -5.02
CA VAL A 115 4.88 16.87 -5.53
C VAL A 115 4.66 17.26 -6.98
N TRP A 116 4.73 18.55 -7.24
CA TRP A 116 4.54 19.12 -8.57
C TRP A 116 5.62 18.61 -9.55
N PRO A 117 5.28 18.34 -10.83
CA PRO A 117 3.97 18.52 -11.46
C PRO A 117 3.01 17.33 -11.35
N ASN A 118 3.49 16.13 -11.01
CA ASN A 118 2.76 14.89 -11.32
C ASN A 118 3.10 13.70 -10.40
N ARG A 119 3.47 13.94 -9.14
CA ARG A 119 3.78 12.83 -8.22
C ARG A 119 2.98 12.93 -6.94
N LEU A 120 2.45 11.80 -6.47
CA LEU A 120 1.84 11.67 -5.15
C LEU A 120 2.78 10.85 -4.27
N ASN A 121 3.34 11.46 -3.25
CA ASN A 121 4.12 10.76 -2.25
C ASN A 121 3.19 10.29 -1.12
N MET A 122 3.39 9.07 -0.64
CA MET A 122 2.73 8.54 0.55
C MET A 122 3.80 8.17 1.57
N ILE A 123 3.70 8.77 2.76
CA ILE A 123 4.62 8.55 3.87
C ILE A 123 3.85 7.79 4.93
N ILE A 124 4.41 6.66 5.37
CA ILE A 124 3.82 5.80 6.40
C ILE A 124 4.84 5.67 7.51
N ARG A 125 4.51 6.21 8.67
CA ARG A 125 5.30 6.05 9.88
C ARG A 125 4.59 5.06 10.78
N TYR A 126 5.34 4.17 11.39
CA TYR A 126 4.75 3.20 12.30
C TYR A 126 5.64 2.94 13.50
N GLN A 127 5.03 2.41 14.55
CA GLN A 127 5.73 1.95 15.74
C GLN A 127 5.47 0.46 15.94
N ARG A 128 6.54 -0.31 16.15
CA ARG A 128 6.44 -1.73 16.51
C ARG A 128 6.32 -1.87 18.04
N PRO A 129 5.51 -2.80 18.55
CA PRO A 129 5.45 -3.11 19.97
C PRO A 129 6.84 -3.29 20.60
N GLY A 130 7.17 -2.43 21.56
CA GLY A 130 8.42 -2.48 22.32
C GLY A 130 9.69 -2.06 21.57
N ARG A 131 9.58 -1.36 20.42
CA ARG A 131 10.70 -0.72 19.71
C ARG A 131 10.43 0.76 19.39
N ASP A 132 11.49 1.46 19.04
CA ASP A 132 11.45 2.85 18.57
C ASP A 132 10.75 2.97 17.20
N ASN A 133 10.39 4.21 16.83
CA ASN A 133 9.68 4.52 15.59
C ASN A 133 10.50 4.17 14.33
N GLU A 134 9.82 3.60 13.33
CA GLU A 134 10.37 3.31 12.00
C GLU A 134 9.53 4.03 10.92
N ASP A 135 10.18 4.51 9.86
CA ASP A 135 9.55 5.28 8.77
C ASP A 135 9.69 4.52 7.44
N LEU A 136 8.57 4.30 6.73
CA LEU A 136 8.53 3.86 5.33
C LEU A 136 7.98 4.95 4.41
N ARG A 137 8.53 5.04 3.20
CA ARG A 137 8.12 6.02 2.20
C ARG A 137 7.83 5.33 0.87
N PHE A 138 6.62 5.51 0.38
CA PHE A 138 6.19 5.06 -0.93
C PHE A 138 6.00 6.25 -1.86
N PHE A 139 6.39 6.07 -3.11
CA PHE A 139 6.28 7.11 -4.12
C PHE A 139 5.39 6.58 -5.23
N TRP A 140 4.34 7.36 -5.55
CA TRP A 140 3.40 7.04 -6.60
C TRP A 140 3.55 8.06 -7.72
N VAL A 141 4.00 7.61 -8.88
CA VAL A 141 4.34 8.47 -10.02
C VAL A 141 3.16 8.49 -11.00
N TRP A 142 2.64 9.68 -11.31
CA TRP A 142 1.69 9.85 -12.40
C TRP A 142 2.45 10.22 -13.66
N GLU A 143 2.74 9.26 -14.55
CA GLU A 143 3.13 9.62 -15.90
C GLU A 143 1.91 9.74 -16.81
N ARG A 144 1.74 10.93 -17.39
CA ARG A 144 1.17 11.06 -18.72
C ARG A 144 2.33 10.93 -19.70
N GLU A 145 2.66 9.71 -20.11
CA GLU A 145 3.30 9.55 -21.42
C GLU A 145 2.22 9.81 -22.49
N ASN A 146 1.92 11.09 -22.74
CA ASN A 146 1.48 11.46 -24.08
C ASN A 146 2.74 11.46 -24.95
N ALA A 147 3.15 10.26 -25.39
CA ALA A 147 4.08 10.15 -26.49
C ALA A 147 3.40 10.69 -27.76
N ILE A 148 4.05 11.66 -28.39
CA ILE A 148 3.73 12.24 -29.71
C ILE A 148 4.11 11.23 -30.79
#